data_AF-A0A353MZL2-F1
#
_entry.id   AF-A0A353MZL2-F1
#
_cell.length_a   1.000
_cell.length_b   1.000
_cell.length_c   1.000
_cell.angle_alpha   90.00
_cell.angle_beta   90.00
_cell.angle_gamma   90.00
#
_symmetry.space_group_name_H-M   'P 1'
#
loop_
_entity.id
_entity.type
_entity.pdbx_description
1 polymer ?
#
loop_
_entity_poly.entity_id
_entity_poly.type
_entity_poly.pdbx_seq_one_letter_code
_entity_poly.pdbx_strand_id
1 'polypeptide(L)'
;ESPSKARTLSKILGREYDIQSSVGHIRDLPKSRLAIDIENGFEPEYILVRGKGDIARNLRERASVSGRVLIASDPDREGEAIAWHLSGILGIDPTSPCRVRMYEITQKGVREAFEKVSSVDMKKVDAQQARRILDRLVGYKLSPLLWNKIKRGLSAGRVQSAALKIICDREREIESFVPQEYWQVTVAAEAGGSRNYSLRVDRLDGKSLIKDGRTLLIKDEASSVEIEKEIRSNPLKVVSFTQKEGVRKPLAPFKTSTLQQE
;
A
#
# COMPACT_ATOMS: atom_id res chain seq x y z
N GLU A 1 -8.50 -15.00 11.79
CA GLU A 1 -7.03 -15.00 11.98
C GLU A 1 -6.52 -14.34 13.27
N SER A 2 -7.17 -13.33 13.85
CA SER A 2 -6.66 -12.61 15.05
C SER A 2 -7.50 -12.87 16.32
N PRO A 3 -6.92 -12.75 17.54
CA PRO A 3 -7.68 -12.89 18.78
C PRO A 3 -8.73 -11.78 18.99
N SER A 4 -8.46 -10.57 18.52
CA SER A 4 -9.41 -9.46 18.60
C SER A 4 -10.67 -9.72 17.77
N LYS A 5 -10.49 -10.18 16.53
CA LYS A 5 -11.61 -10.57 15.64
C LYS A 5 -12.44 -11.71 16.25
N ALA A 6 -11.78 -12.72 16.84
CA ALA A 6 -12.45 -13.81 17.53
C ALA A 6 -13.34 -13.31 18.69
N ARG A 7 -12.84 -12.38 19.52
CA ARG A 7 -13.63 -11.77 20.61
C ARG A 7 -14.85 -11.01 20.10
N THR A 8 -14.72 -10.26 19.01
CA THR A 8 -15.85 -9.52 18.43
C THR A 8 -16.90 -10.46 17.85
N LEU A 9 -16.48 -11.49 17.11
CA LEU A 9 -17.41 -12.49 16.55
C LEU A 9 -18.15 -13.28 17.63
N SER A 10 -17.47 -13.64 18.72
CA SER A 10 -18.11 -14.32 19.86
C SER A 10 -19.25 -13.51 20.48
N LYS A 11 -19.10 -12.17 20.56
CA LYS A 11 -20.19 -11.28 21.03
C LYS A 11 -21.39 -11.25 20.08
N ILE A 12 -21.16 -11.40 18.77
CA ILE A 12 -22.21 -11.29 17.74
C ILE A 12 -22.96 -12.61 17.54
N LEU A 13 -22.23 -13.73 17.51
CA LEU A 13 -22.76 -15.07 17.21
C LEU A 13 -23.28 -15.80 18.46
N GLY A 14 -22.89 -15.36 19.66
CA GLY A 14 -23.40 -15.90 20.92
C GLY A 14 -22.89 -17.30 21.23
N ARG A 15 -23.68 -18.06 22.01
CA ARG A 15 -23.26 -19.34 22.61
C ARG A 15 -23.31 -20.53 21.67
N GLU A 16 -23.96 -20.40 20.52
CA GLU A 16 -24.08 -21.47 19.52
C GLU A 16 -22.77 -21.75 18.78
N TYR A 17 -21.84 -20.79 18.80
CA TYR A 17 -20.57 -20.89 18.08
C TYR A 17 -19.39 -20.87 19.04
N ASP A 18 -18.51 -21.85 18.89
CA ASP A 18 -17.20 -21.82 19.48
C ASP A 18 -16.20 -21.10 18.56
N ILE A 19 -15.81 -19.87 18.91
CA ILE A 19 -14.93 -19.06 18.07
C ILE A 19 -13.47 -19.22 18.47
N GLN A 20 -12.69 -19.85 17.59
CA GLN A 20 -11.26 -20.06 17.77
C GLN A 20 -10.41 -19.14 16.87
N SER A 21 -9.13 -18.95 17.24
CA SER A 21 -8.19 -18.11 16.48
C SER A 21 -6.93 -18.88 16.09
N SER A 22 -6.54 -18.81 14.81
CA SER A 22 -5.30 -19.40 14.30
C SER A 22 -4.05 -18.53 14.55
N VAL A 23 -4.25 -17.29 15.02
CA VAL A 23 -3.20 -16.28 15.24
C VAL A 23 -2.39 -16.03 13.96
N GLY A 24 -3.05 -15.92 12.82
CA GLY A 24 -2.46 -15.81 11.48
C GLY A 24 -2.19 -17.17 10.81
N HIS A 25 -1.14 -17.25 9.95
CA HIS A 25 -0.75 -18.45 9.21
C HIS A 25 -0.29 -19.59 10.12
N ILE A 26 -0.88 -20.78 9.98
CA ILE A 26 -0.53 -21.94 10.80
C ILE A 26 0.51 -22.85 10.13
N ARG A 27 0.58 -22.83 8.80
CA ARG A 27 1.62 -23.48 7.99
C ARG A 27 2.39 -22.44 7.20
N ASP A 28 3.67 -22.72 6.95
CA ASP A 28 4.52 -21.93 6.05
C ASP A 28 5.64 -22.83 5.50
N LEU A 29 6.34 -22.34 4.48
CA LEU A 29 7.54 -22.97 3.96
C LEU A 29 8.66 -22.93 5.03
N PRO A 30 9.46 -24.01 5.20
CA PRO A 30 10.56 -24.04 6.15
C PRO A 30 11.56 -22.90 5.89
N LYS A 31 12.15 -22.39 6.98
CA LYS A 31 13.06 -21.24 6.92
C LYS A 31 14.48 -21.59 6.46
N SER A 32 14.88 -22.85 6.56
CA SER A 32 16.27 -23.31 6.34
C SER A 32 16.57 -23.81 4.94
N ARG A 33 15.55 -24.10 4.11
CA ARG A 33 15.71 -24.63 2.76
C ARG A 33 14.63 -24.12 1.82
N LEU A 34 14.87 -24.26 0.51
CA LEU A 34 13.97 -23.76 -0.54
C LEU A 34 12.55 -24.31 -0.37
N ALA A 35 12.43 -25.62 -0.20
CA ALA A 35 11.17 -26.35 0.00
C ALA A 35 10.12 -26.11 -1.09
N ILE A 36 10.61 -25.99 -2.32
CA ILE A 36 9.81 -25.95 -3.55
C ILE A 36 10.47 -26.95 -4.48
N ASP A 37 9.69 -27.95 -4.92
CA ASP A 37 10.13 -28.89 -5.93
C ASP A 37 9.96 -28.29 -7.32
N ILE A 38 11.06 -27.79 -7.88
CA ILE A 38 11.05 -27.09 -9.18
C ILE A 38 10.80 -28.07 -10.34
N GLU A 39 11.24 -29.32 -10.20
CA GLU A 39 11.13 -30.33 -11.27
C GLU A 39 9.72 -30.90 -11.35
N ASN A 40 9.04 -31.02 -10.20
CA ASN A 40 7.68 -31.55 -10.11
C ASN A 40 6.65 -30.42 -9.92
N GLY A 41 6.60 -29.49 -10.87
CA GLY A 41 5.48 -28.53 -10.95
C GLY A 41 5.43 -27.46 -9.85
N PHE A 42 6.57 -27.14 -9.22
CA PHE A 42 6.69 -26.15 -8.14
C PHE A 42 5.97 -26.53 -6.84
N GLU A 43 5.82 -27.84 -6.56
CA GLU A 43 5.15 -28.31 -5.35
C GLU A 43 5.83 -27.78 -4.06
N PRO A 44 5.11 -27.00 -3.23
CA PRO A 44 5.65 -26.45 -2.00
C PRO A 44 5.52 -27.44 -0.83
N GLU A 45 6.58 -27.58 -0.05
CA GLU A 45 6.52 -28.32 1.21
C GLU A 45 6.20 -27.37 2.37
N TYR A 46 4.96 -27.46 2.85
CA TYR A 46 4.48 -26.67 3.99
C TYR A 46 4.62 -27.40 5.32
N ILE A 47 5.36 -26.78 6.25
CA ILE A 47 5.49 -27.26 7.63
C ILE A 47 4.62 -26.44 8.58
N LEU A 48 4.38 -26.97 9.77
CA LEU A 48 3.76 -26.18 10.84
C LEU A 48 4.69 -25.05 11.26
N VAL A 49 4.16 -23.84 11.40
CA VAL A 49 4.93 -22.69 11.88
C VAL A 49 5.42 -22.96 13.32
N ARG A 50 6.71 -22.74 13.57
CA ARG A 50 7.33 -22.92 14.90
C ARG A 50 6.57 -22.12 15.95
N GLY A 51 6.21 -22.76 17.06
CA GLY A 51 5.42 -22.16 18.14
C GLY A 51 3.90 -22.27 17.96
N LYS A 52 3.40 -22.81 16.84
CA LYS A 52 1.95 -23.03 16.62
C LYS A 52 1.48 -24.46 16.86
N GLY A 53 2.32 -25.29 17.50
CA GLY A 53 1.99 -26.68 17.87
C GLY A 53 0.73 -26.77 18.73
N ASP A 54 0.71 -26.03 19.83
CA ASP A 54 -0.39 -26.05 20.78
C ASP A 54 -1.69 -25.49 20.17
N ILE A 55 -1.58 -24.44 19.34
CA ILE A 55 -2.72 -23.89 18.59
C ILE A 55 -3.30 -24.94 17.64
N ALA A 56 -2.45 -25.60 16.85
CA ALA A 56 -2.91 -26.64 15.92
C ALA A 56 -3.57 -27.82 16.65
N ARG A 57 -3.00 -28.24 17.79
CA ARG A 57 -3.58 -29.29 18.63
C ARG A 57 -4.94 -28.87 19.17
N ASN A 58 -5.04 -27.69 19.77
CA ASN A 58 -6.30 -27.17 20.31
C ASN A 58 -7.38 -27.02 19.23
N LEU A 59 -7.03 -26.50 18.04
CA LEU A 59 -7.98 -26.39 16.93
C LEU A 59 -8.51 -27.76 16.49
N ARG A 60 -7.65 -28.81 16.45
CA ARG A 60 -8.10 -30.18 16.15
C ARG A 60 -9.02 -30.75 17.23
N GLU A 61 -8.68 -30.55 18.50
CA GLU A 61 -9.52 -30.98 19.63
C GLU A 61 -10.90 -30.34 19.54
N ARG A 62 -10.98 -29.01 19.36
CA ARG A 62 -12.26 -28.29 19.22
C ARG A 62 -13.03 -28.71 17.98
N ALA A 63 -12.34 -28.94 16.85
CA ALA A 63 -12.96 -29.44 15.63
C ALA A 63 -13.59 -30.84 15.84
N SER A 64 -12.94 -31.73 16.59
CA SER A 64 -13.41 -33.10 16.81
C SER A 64 -14.72 -33.20 17.62
N VAL A 65 -14.99 -32.22 18.47
CA VAL A 65 -16.21 -32.15 19.29
C VAL A 65 -17.29 -31.24 18.68
N SER A 66 -17.00 -30.60 17.55
CA SER A 66 -17.91 -29.66 16.89
C SER A 66 -18.72 -30.36 15.80
N GLY A 67 -20.03 -30.10 15.74
CA GLY A 67 -20.89 -30.68 14.68
C GLY A 67 -20.56 -30.17 13.27
N ARG A 68 -20.05 -28.93 13.16
CA ARG A 68 -19.61 -28.33 11.88
C ARG A 68 -18.48 -27.34 12.15
N VAL A 69 -17.46 -27.34 11.28
CA VAL A 69 -16.35 -26.38 11.35
C VAL A 69 -16.46 -25.39 10.20
N LEU A 70 -16.37 -24.10 10.54
CA LEU A 70 -16.40 -22.99 9.59
C LEU A 70 -15.13 -22.15 9.72
N ILE A 71 -14.61 -21.67 8.58
CA ILE A 71 -13.39 -20.89 8.50
C ILE A 71 -13.71 -19.45 8.07
N ALA A 72 -13.47 -18.53 8.99
CA ALA A 72 -13.86 -17.12 8.90
C ALA A 72 -12.65 -16.16 8.80
N SER A 73 -11.63 -16.53 8.03
CA SER A 73 -10.50 -15.66 7.67
C SER A 73 -10.92 -14.50 6.75
N ASP A 74 -10.06 -13.50 6.59
CA ASP A 74 -10.32 -12.31 5.78
C ASP A 74 -10.65 -12.65 4.32
N PRO A 75 -11.48 -11.85 3.61
CA PRO A 75 -12.03 -12.19 2.30
C PRO A 75 -11.05 -11.95 1.12
N ASP A 76 -9.75 -11.92 1.38
CA ASP A 76 -8.71 -11.72 0.39
C ASP A 76 -7.94 -13.03 0.06
N ARG A 77 -6.95 -12.95 -0.82
CA ARG A 77 -6.14 -14.13 -1.19
C ARG A 77 -5.32 -14.70 -0.03
N GLU A 78 -4.95 -13.87 0.95
CA GLU A 78 -4.17 -14.33 2.10
C GLU A 78 -5.06 -15.12 3.06
N GLY A 79 -6.26 -14.61 3.33
CA GLY A 79 -7.28 -15.30 4.11
C GLY A 79 -7.75 -16.59 3.44
N GLU A 80 -7.86 -16.66 2.11
CA GLU A 80 -8.14 -17.93 1.41
C GLU A 80 -7.01 -18.96 1.59
N ALA A 81 -5.74 -18.55 1.49
CA ALA A 81 -4.61 -19.45 1.74
C ALA A 81 -4.57 -19.95 3.19
N ILE A 82 -4.88 -19.07 4.17
CA ILE A 82 -5.05 -19.47 5.57
C ILE A 82 -6.17 -20.50 5.70
N ALA A 83 -7.30 -20.29 5.02
CA ALA A 83 -8.42 -21.22 5.07
C ALA A 83 -8.04 -22.58 4.49
N TRP A 84 -7.39 -22.61 3.34
CA TRP A 84 -6.89 -23.85 2.74
C TRP A 84 -5.91 -24.61 3.66
N HIS A 85 -4.96 -23.90 4.28
CA HIS A 85 -4.03 -24.52 5.24
C HIS A 85 -4.73 -25.06 6.50
N LEU A 86 -5.74 -24.36 7.00
CA LEU A 86 -6.55 -24.81 8.13
C LEU A 86 -7.38 -26.04 7.75
N SER A 87 -8.01 -26.05 6.57
CA SER A 87 -8.76 -27.20 6.07
C SER A 87 -7.89 -28.46 6.08
N GLY A 88 -6.66 -28.39 5.56
CA GLY A 88 -5.74 -29.53 5.59
C GLY A 88 -5.31 -29.99 6.99
N ILE A 89 -5.16 -29.07 7.96
CA ILE A 89 -4.81 -29.42 9.35
C ILE A 89 -5.98 -30.06 10.11
N LEU A 90 -7.19 -29.63 9.79
CA LEU A 90 -8.43 -30.02 10.46
C LEU A 90 -9.14 -31.19 9.75
N GLY A 91 -8.61 -31.67 8.62
CA GLY A 91 -9.21 -32.75 7.84
C GLY A 91 -10.53 -32.35 7.16
N ILE A 92 -10.70 -31.06 6.85
CA ILE A 92 -11.89 -30.53 6.19
C ILE A 92 -11.66 -30.52 4.68
N ASP A 93 -12.63 -31.00 3.91
CA ASP A 93 -12.62 -30.87 2.46
C ASP A 93 -12.79 -29.39 2.06
N PRO A 94 -11.80 -28.75 1.42
CA PRO A 94 -11.88 -27.35 1.01
C PRO A 94 -12.96 -27.08 -0.05
N THR A 95 -13.44 -28.12 -0.74
CA THR A 95 -14.55 -28.01 -1.70
C THR A 95 -15.93 -28.03 -1.03
N SER A 96 -16.00 -28.46 0.24
CA SER A 96 -17.23 -28.42 1.03
C SER A 96 -17.58 -26.99 1.49
N PRO A 97 -18.86 -26.70 1.81
CA PRO A 97 -19.29 -25.42 2.40
C PRO A 97 -18.72 -25.18 3.81
N CYS A 98 -17.45 -24.77 3.88
CA CYS A 98 -16.70 -24.55 5.10
C CYS A 98 -16.17 -23.11 5.24
N ARG A 99 -16.39 -22.23 4.26
CA ARG A 99 -15.78 -20.89 4.19
C ARG A 99 -16.81 -19.78 4.39
N VAL A 100 -16.51 -18.85 5.29
CA VAL A 100 -17.34 -17.66 5.59
C VAL A 100 -16.56 -16.38 5.29
N ARG A 101 -17.03 -15.58 4.33
CA ARG A 101 -16.38 -14.32 3.92
C ARG A 101 -17.16 -13.12 4.44
N MET A 102 -16.49 -12.28 5.23
CA MET A 102 -17.07 -11.06 5.81
C MET A 102 -16.27 -9.85 5.36
N TYR A 103 -16.95 -8.81 4.87
CA TYR A 103 -16.33 -7.54 4.45
C TYR A 103 -16.45 -6.45 5.52
N GLU A 104 -17.31 -6.68 6.51
CA GLU A 104 -17.52 -5.82 7.67
C GLU A 104 -17.81 -6.70 8.90
N ILE A 105 -17.49 -6.19 10.10
CA ILE A 105 -17.73 -6.88 11.36
C ILE A 105 -18.84 -6.15 12.13
N THR A 106 -20.03 -6.16 11.54
CA THR A 106 -21.27 -5.64 12.14
C THR A 106 -22.22 -6.80 12.42
N GLN A 107 -23.20 -6.62 13.31
CA GLN A 107 -24.16 -7.69 13.62
C GLN A 107 -24.90 -8.20 12.37
N LYS A 108 -25.29 -7.28 11.49
CA LYS A 108 -25.92 -7.58 10.20
C LYS A 108 -24.95 -8.29 9.26
N GLY A 109 -23.78 -7.69 8.99
CA GLY A 109 -22.83 -8.24 8.02
C GLY A 109 -22.28 -9.62 8.41
N VAL A 110 -22.09 -9.89 9.70
CA VAL A 110 -21.69 -11.21 10.19
C VAL A 110 -22.80 -12.23 9.97
N ARG A 111 -24.06 -11.93 10.32
CA ARG A 111 -25.16 -12.88 10.12
C ARG A 111 -25.37 -13.23 8.65
N GLU A 112 -25.39 -12.21 7.78
CA GLU A 112 -25.50 -12.41 6.32
C GLU A 112 -24.35 -13.27 5.76
N ALA A 113 -23.13 -13.13 6.29
CA ALA A 113 -22.00 -13.94 5.86
C ALA A 113 -22.15 -15.42 6.25
N PHE A 114 -22.71 -15.70 7.43
CA PHE A 114 -22.94 -17.07 7.92
C PHE A 114 -24.11 -17.77 7.19
N GLU A 115 -25.00 -17.02 6.55
CA GLU A 115 -26.02 -17.57 5.64
C GLU A 115 -25.43 -17.94 4.27
N LYS A 116 -24.31 -17.32 3.88
CA LYS A 116 -23.66 -17.49 2.56
C LYS A 116 -22.36 -18.30 2.65
N VAL A 117 -22.40 -19.41 3.40
CA VAL A 117 -21.24 -20.31 3.49
C VAL A 117 -20.95 -20.95 2.13
N SER A 118 -19.69 -20.91 1.71
CA SER A 118 -19.25 -21.50 0.44
C SER A 118 -18.02 -22.39 0.62
N SER A 119 -17.45 -22.86 -0.47
CA SER A 119 -16.13 -23.49 -0.51
C SER A 119 -14.99 -22.48 -0.47
N VAL A 120 -13.78 -23.00 -0.24
CA VAL A 120 -12.52 -22.25 -0.40
C VAL A 120 -12.30 -21.92 -1.88
N ASP A 121 -11.91 -20.69 -2.17
CA ASP A 121 -11.64 -20.25 -3.53
C ASP A 121 -10.21 -20.65 -3.92
N MET A 122 -10.09 -21.81 -4.58
CA MET A 122 -8.80 -22.35 -4.99
C MET A 122 -8.03 -21.41 -5.94
N LYS A 123 -8.69 -20.59 -6.77
CA LYS A 123 -7.98 -19.64 -7.64
C LYS A 123 -7.27 -18.57 -6.83
N LYS A 124 -7.88 -18.09 -5.74
CA LYS A 124 -7.25 -17.15 -4.81
C LYS A 124 -6.13 -17.81 -4.01
N VAL A 125 -6.30 -19.07 -3.61
CA VAL A 125 -5.25 -19.87 -2.97
C VAL A 125 -4.05 -19.99 -3.91
N ASP A 126 -4.25 -20.43 -5.15
CA ASP A 126 -3.20 -20.61 -6.14
C ASP A 126 -2.48 -19.30 -6.44
N ALA A 127 -3.21 -18.18 -6.52
CA ALA A 127 -2.62 -16.86 -6.68
C ALA A 127 -1.73 -16.46 -5.48
N GLN A 128 -2.10 -16.83 -4.26
CA GLN A 128 -1.28 -16.61 -3.08
C GLN A 128 -0.05 -17.54 -3.07
N GLN A 129 -0.23 -18.81 -3.42
CA GLN A 129 0.86 -19.79 -3.49
C GLN A 129 1.88 -19.39 -4.55
N ALA A 130 1.43 -19.04 -5.75
CA ALA A 130 2.30 -18.55 -6.83
C ALA A 130 3.14 -17.35 -6.37
N ARG A 131 2.53 -16.38 -5.67
CA ARG A 131 3.28 -15.27 -5.08
C ARG A 131 4.32 -15.77 -4.07
N ARG A 132 3.93 -16.68 -3.17
CA ARG A 132 4.80 -17.21 -2.10
C ARG A 132 5.99 -17.96 -2.68
N ILE A 133 5.76 -18.79 -3.69
CA ILE A 133 6.77 -19.55 -4.44
C ILE A 133 7.71 -18.61 -5.18
N LEU A 134 7.19 -17.62 -5.91
CA LEU A 134 8.00 -16.64 -6.63
C LEU A 134 8.91 -15.85 -5.69
N ASP A 135 8.35 -15.31 -4.60
CA ASP A 135 9.13 -14.54 -3.63
C ASP A 135 10.20 -15.42 -2.96
N ARG A 136 9.92 -16.71 -2.73
CA ARG A 136 10.87 -17.69 -2.20
C ARG A 136 12.00 -17.98 -3.17
N LEU A 137 11.70 -18.22 -4.44
CA LEU A 137 12.70 -18.49 -5.49
C LEU A 137 13.66 -17.30 -5.66
N VAL A 138 13.12 -16.08 -5.74
CA VAL A 138 13.93 -14.86 -5.87
C VAL A 138 14.84 -14.70 -4.64
N GLY A 139 14.28 -14.80 -3.44
CA GLY A 139 15.04 -14.64 -2.20
C GLY A 139 16.17 -15.67 -2.07
N TYR A 140 15.88 -16.95 -2.29
CA TYR A 140 16.88 -18.03 -2.13
C TYR A 140 17.93 -18.05 -3.23
N LYS A 141 17.57 -17.76 -4.49
CA LYS A 141 18.53 -17.78 -5.59
C LYS A 141 19.41 -16.53 -5.64
N LEU A 142 18.87 -15.35 -5.33
CA LEU A 142 19.63 -14.09 -5.46
C LEU A 142 20.37 -13.66 -4.18
N SER A 143 19.89 -13.98 -2.98
CA SER A 143 20.57 -13.54 -1.74
C SER A 143 22.02 -14.03 -1.62
N PRO A 144 22.36 -15.30 -1.96
CA PRO A 144 23.75 -15.76 -1.94
C PRO A 144 24.67 -14.97 -2.87
N LEU A 145 24.15 -14.53 -4.03
CA LEU A 145 24.90 -13.68 -4.94
C LEU A 145 25.21 -12.32 -4.30
N LEU A 146 24.22 -11.71 -3.62
CA LEU A 146 24.43 -10.44 -2.89
C LEU A 146 25.45 -10.60 -1.75
N TRP A 147 25.47 -11.74 -1.07
CA TRP A 147 26.45 -12.01 -0.02
C TRP A 147 27.88 -12.09 -0.55
N ASN A 148 28.04 -12.71 -1.73
CA ASN A 148 29.33 -12.89 -2.36
C ASN A 148 29.86 -11.60 -3.02
N LYS A 149 28.95 -10.74 -3.52
CA LYS A 149 29.32 -9.54 -4.31
C LYS A 149 29.27 -8.23 -3.53
N ILE A 150 28.49 -8.16 -2.46
CA ILE A 150 28.23 -6.91 -1.72
C ILE A 150 28.54 -7.09 -0.23
N LYS A 151 27.67 -7.81 0.50
CA LYS A 151 27.81 -7.99 1.95
C LYS A 151 26.99 -9.19 2.44
N ARG A 152 27.59 -10.02 3.30
CA ARG A 152 26.87 -11.12 3.96
C ARG A 152 25.69 -10.59 4.79
N GLY A 153 24.58 -11.31 4.76
CA GLY A 153 23.36 -10.97 5.51
C GLY A 153 22.37 -10.08 4.76
N LEU A 154 22.67 -9.63 3.54
CA LEU A 154 21.71 -8.91 2.70
C LEU A 154 20.61 -9.83 2.16
N SER A 155 19.38 -9.33 2.05
CA SER A 155 18.28 -10.08 1.45
C SER A 155 17.95 -9.54 0.06
N ALA A 156 17.76 -10.46 -0.89
CA ALA A 156 17.12 -10.13 -2.16
C ALA A 156 15.60 -10.21 -2.00
N GLY A 157 14.88 -9.18 -2.46
CA GLY A 157 13.43 -9.14 -2.40
C GLY A 157 12.85 -8.51 -3.65
N ARG A 158 12.04 -9.27 -4.40
CA ARG A 158 11.48 -8.84 -5.70
C ARG A 158 10.83 -7.44 -5.65
N VAL A 159 10.02 -7.17 -4.64
CA VAL A 159 9.32 -5.88 -4.48
C VAL A 159 10.18 -4.85 -3.73
N GLN A 160 10.92 -5.28 -2.71
CA GLN A 160 11.75 -4.40 -1.88
C GLN A 160 12.89 -3.78 -2.69
N SER A 161 13.55 -4.56 -3.54
CA SER A 161 14.62 -4.07 -4.42
C SER A 161 14.10 -3.06 -5.44
N ALA A 162 12.88 -3.23 -5.96
CA ALA A 162 12.25 -2.24 -6.85
C ALA A 162 11.92 -0.93 -6.12
N ALA A 163 11.38 -1.01 -4.89
CA ALA A 163 11.14 0.18 -4.07
C ALA A 163 12.44 0.92 -3.71
N LEU A 164 13.49 0.18 -3.33
CA LEU A 164 14.82 0.75 -3.10
C LEU A 164 15.37 1.42 -4.36
N LYS A 165 15.18 0.82 -5.53
CA LYS A 165 15.59 1.41 -6.81
C LYS A 165 14.94 2.78 -7.02
N ILE A 166 13.65 2.95 -6.74
CA ILE A 166 12.96 4.25 -6.88
C ILE A 166 13.64 5.31 -6.00
N ILE A 167 14.00 4.96 -4.76
CA ILE A 167 14.71 5.86 -3.85
C ILE A 167 16.10 6.21 -4.40
N CYS A 168 16.87 5.20 -4.83
CA CYS A 168 18.21 5.41 -5.40
C CYS A 168 18.18 6.16 -6.75
N ASP A 169 17.12 6.01 -7.55
CA ASP A 169 16.92 6.79 -8.77
C ASP A 169 16.70 8.28 -8.41
N ARG A 170 15.82 8.56 -7.43
CA ARG A 170 15.58 9.92 -6.94
C ARG A 170 16.83 10.55 -6.33
N GLU A 171 17.60 9.80 -5.57
CA GLU A 171 18.85 10.33 -4.98
C GLU A 171 19.84 10.74 -6.08
N ARG A 172 19.98 9.92 -7.13
CA ARG A 172 20.80 10.28 -8.30
C ARG A 172 20.29 11.50 -9.05
N GLU A 173 18.96 11.69 -9.14
CA GLU A 173 18.37 12.91 -9.69
C GLU A 173 18.75 14.14 -8.86
N ILE A 174 18.79 14.01 -7.53
CA ILE A 174 19.18 15.09 -6.61
C ILE A 174 20.69 15.37 -6.73
N GLU A 175 21.54 14.34 -6.71
CA GLU A 175 23.00 14.48 -6.81
C GLU A 175 23.45 15.07 -8.16
N SER A 176 22.73 14.75 -9.25
CA SER A 176 23.00 15.29 -10.59
C SER A 176 22.32 16.62 -10.88
N PHE A 177 21.49 17.12 -9.96
CA PHE A 177 20.84 18.42 -10.12
C PHE A 177 21.87 19.54 -9.99
N VAL A 178 22.03 20.33 -11.06
CA VAL A 178 22.84 21.55 -11.06
C VAL A 178 21.91 22.74 -10.82
N PRO A 179 21.91 23.36 -9.62
CA PRO A 179 21.07 24.52 -9.35
C PRO A 179 21.34 25.64 -10.34
N GLN A 180 20.27 26.26 -10.82
CA GLN A 180 20.34 27.44 -11.68
C GLN A 180 19.82 28.62 -10.88
N GLU A 181 20.62 29.68 -10.79
CA GLU A 181 20.20 30.93 -10.20
C GLU A 181 19.10 31.58 -11.06
N TYR A 182 18.10 32.15 -10.40
CA TYR A 182 17.06 32.95 -11.03
C TYR A 182 16.52 33.95 -10.02
N TRP A 183 15.98 35.05 -10.54
CA TRP A 183 15.40 36.12 -9.75
C TRP A 183 13.88 36.14 -9.90
N GLN A 184 13.18 36.56 -8.84
CA GLN A 184 11.74 36.86 -8.90
C GLN A 184 11.54 38.32 -8.50
N VAL A 185 10.92 39.09 -9.38
CA VAL A 185 10.48 40.44 -9.06
C VAL A 185 9.01 40.38 -8.65
N THR A 186 8.75 40.78 -7.40
CA THR A 186 7.40 40.91 -6.85
C THR A 186 7.11 42.37 -6.52
N VAL A 187 5.85 42.76 -6.65
CA VAL A 187 5.41 44.14 -6.45
C VAL A 187 4.34 44.17 -5.38
N ALA A 188 4.58 44.91 -4.31
CA ALA A 188 3.55 45.30 -3.38
C ALA A 188 2.81 46.50 -3.97
N ALA A 189 1.50 46.35 -4.21
CA ALA A 189 0.67 47.38 -4.83
C ALA A 189 -0.56 47.66 -3.97
N GLU A 190 -1.00 48.91 -3.98
CA GLU A 190 -2.20 49.36 -3.27
C GLU A 190 -3.20 49.97 -4.26
N ALA A 191 -4.49 49.69 -4.08
CA ALA A 191 -5.55 50.31 -4.87
C ALA A 191 -6.70 50.82 -3.98
N GLY A 192 -6.88 52.14 -3.92
CA GLY A 192 -8.00 52.77 -3.21
C GLY A 192 -7.87 52.77 -1.68
N GLY A 193 -6.67 52.98 -1.14
CA GLY A 193 -6.45 53.30 0.27
C GLY A 193 -6.48 52.12 1.25
N SER A 194 -6.96 50.94 0.83
CA SER A 194 -7.17 49.79 1.73
C SER A 194 -6.92 48.40 1.13
N ARG A 195 -6.84 48.28 -0.21
CA ARG A 195 -6.63 46.99 -0.87
C ARG A 195 -5.17 46.82 -1.25
N ASN A 196 -4.53 45.82 -0.65
CA ASN A 196 -3.14 45.46 -0.90
C ASN A 196 -3.06 44.21 -1.81
N TYR A 197 -2.11 44.23 -2.74
CA TYR A 197 -1.86 43.15 -3.69
C TYR A 197 -0.38 42.78 -3.66
N SER A 198 -0.09 41.48 -3.79
CA SER A 198 1.24 40.99 -4.12
C SER A 198 1.19 40.49 -5.56
N LEU A 199 1.83 41.23 -6.45
CA LEU A 199 1.91 40.92 -7.87
C LEU A 199 3.27 40.28 -8.16
N ARG A 200 3.32 39.43 -9.18
CA ARG A 200 4.57 38.88 -9.72
C ARG A 200 4.69 39.31 -11.17
N VAL A 201 5.89 39.72 -11.59
CA VAL A 201 6.13 40.06 -13.00
C VAL A 201 5.97 38.80 -13.85
N ASP A 202 5.07 38.86 -14.83
CA ASP A 202 4.74 37.76 -15.74
C ASP A 202 5.45 37.89 -17.11
N ARG A 203 5.57 39.12 -17.62
CA ARG A 203 6.07 39.41 -18.98
C ARG A 203 6.99 40.63 -19.00
N LEU A 204 7.94 40.63 -19.93
CA LEU A 204 8.78 41.77 -20.32
C LEU A 204 8.79 41.83 -21.86
N ASP A 205 8.56 43.01 -22.45
CA ASP A 205 8.48 43.21 -23.91
C ASP A 205 7.57 42.20 -24.64
N GLY A 206 6.44 41.86 -24.02
CA GLY A 206 5.46 40.90 -24.57
C GLY A 206 5.89 39.42 -24.48
N LYS A 207 7.10 39.12 -23.99
CA LYS A 207 7.58 37.74 -23.77
C LYS A 207 7.32 37.31 -22.33
N SER A 208 6.77 36.11 -22.14
CA SER A 208 6.57 35.55 -20.80
C SER A 208 7.91 35.25 -20.14
N LEU A 209 8.03 35.63 -18.87
CA LEU A 209 9.16 35.31 -17.98
C LEU A 209 8.93 34.00 -17.22
N ILE A 210 7.76 33.37 -17.40
CA ILE A 210 7.38 32.11 -16.76
C ILE A 210 7.72 30.94 -17.69
N LYS A 211 8.41 29.95 -17.16
CA LYS A 211 8.64 28.65 -17.80
C LYS A 211 8.29 27.55 -16.79
N ASP A 212 7.49 26.57 -17.21
CA ASP A 212 7.03 25.46 -16.36
C ASP A 212 6.37 25.91 -15.04
N GLY A 213 5.65 27.04 -15.08
CA GLY A 213 4.96 27.62 -13.92
C GLY A 213 5.86 28.38 -12.92
N ARG A 214 7.15 28.56 -13.23
CA ARG A 214 8.11 29.31 -12.41
C ARG A 214 8.71 30.47 -13.19
N THR A 215 8.98 31.60 -12.52
CA THR A 215 9.71 32.72 -13.13
C THR A 215 11.19 32.32 -13.25
N LEU A 216 11.61 31.88 -14.43
CA LEU A 216 12.95 31.29 -14.67
C LEU A 216 13.79 32.09 -15.67
N LEU A 217 13.26 33.21 -16.18
CA LEU A 217 13.90 33.97 -17.26
C LEU A 217 14.51 35.29 -16.81
N ILE A 218 14.42 35.66 -15.53
CA ILE A 218 15.24 36.70 -14.92
C ILE A 218 16.48 36.00 -14.39
N LYS A 219 17.55 35.99 -15.19
CA LYS A 219 18.70 35.10 -14.99
C LYS A 219 19.74 35.66 -14.02
N ASP A 220 19.70 36.95 -13.76
CA ASP A 220 20.68 37.66 -12.95
C ASP A 220 20.08 38.88 -12.23
N GLU A 221 20.82 39.39 -11.26
CA GLU A 221 20.44 40.54 -10.44
C GLU A 221 20.28 41.81 -11.29
N ALA A 222 21.18 42.04 -12.26
CA ALA A 222 21.16 43.24 -13.08
C ALA A 222 19.85 43.38 -13.86
N SER A 223 19.39 42.29 -14.49
CA SER A 223 18.10 42.21 -15.17
C SER A 223 16.94 42.46 -14.21
N SER A 224 17.03 41.94 -12.98
CA SER A 224 15.99 42.16 -11.96
C SER A 224 15.88 43.63 -11.54
N VAL A 225 17.03 44.32 -11.41
CA VAL A 225 17.11 45.74 -11.05
C VAL A 225 16.61 46.63 -12.19
N GLU A 226 16.86 46.26 -13.45
CA GLU A 226 16.32 46.97 -14.61
C GLU A 226 14.79 46.89 -14.66
N ILE A 227 14.23 45.69 -14.48
CA ILE A 227 12.78 45.47 -14.38
C ILE A 227 12.20 46.26 -13.20
N GLU A 228 12.86 46.25 -12.04
CA GLU A 228 12.42 47.04 -10.88
C GLU A 228 12.35 48.54 -11.21
N LYS A 229 13.39 49.09 -11.84
CA LYS A 229 13.44 50.51 -12.23
C LYS A 229 12.32 50.87 -13.20
N GLU A 230 12.06 50.02 -14.19
CA GLU A 230 10.98 50.22 -15.16
C GLU A 230 9.62 50.25 -14.45
N ILE A 231 9.37 49.30 -13.55
CA ILE A 231 8.12 49.22 -12.77
C ILE A 231 7.95 50.45 -11.88
N ARG A 232 9.00 50.89 -11.15
CA ARG A 232 8.92 52.07 -10.28
C ARG A 232 8.67 53.37 -11.05
N SER A 233 9.13 53.44 -12.29
CA SER A 233 9.01 54.63 -13.13
C SER A 233 7.63 54.75 -13.80
N ASN A 234 6.77 53.74 -13.68
CA ASN A 234 5.49 53.68 -14.38
C ASN A 234 4.32 53.39 -13.42
N PRO A 235 3.15 54.02 -13.62
CA PRO A 235 1.96 53.69 -12.83
C PRO A 235 1.44 52.30 -13.20
N LEU A 236 1.09 51.49 -12.19
CA LEU A 236 0.45 50.20 -12.41
C LEU A 236 -1.01 50.38 -12.88
N LYS A 237 -1.40 49.64 -13.92
CA LYS A 237 -2.77 49.64 -14.45
C LYS A 237 -3.27 48.21 -14.59
N VAL A 238 -4.52 47.98 -14.18
CA VAL A 238 -5.20 46.69 -14.42
C VAL A 238 -5.63 46.64 -15.87
N VAL A 239 -5.00 45.76 -16.66
CA VAL A 239 -5.31 45.56 -18.08
C VAL A 239 -6.42 44.54 -18.32
N SER A 240 -6.59 43.60 -17.40
CA SER A 240 -7.61 42.55 -17.47
C SER A 240 -7.92 42.01 -16.07
N PHE A 241 -9.18 41.68 -15.82
CA PHE A 241 -9.62 40.98 -14.61
C PHE A 241 -10.54 39.83 -15.03
N THR A 242 -10.34 38.65 -14.45
CA THR A 242 -11.19 37.49 -14.72
C THR A 242 -11.52 36.80 -13.40
N GLN A 243 -12.80 36.62 -13.15
CA GLN A 243 -13.31 35.84 -12.04
C GLN A 243 -13.86 34.53 -12.58
N LYS A 244 -13.50 33.42 -11.95
CA LYS A 244 -14.00 32.08 -12.28
C LYS A 244 -14.50 31.43 -11.01
N GLU A 245 -15.68 30.84 -11.08
CA GLU A 245 -16.16 29.95 -10.03
C GLU A 245 -15.53 28.57 -10.21
N GLY A 246 -14.94 28.04 -9.14
CA GLY A 246 -14.36 26.70 -9.12
C GLY A 246 -15.12 25.81 -8.13
N VAL A 247 -15.54 24.63 -8.57
CA VAL A 247 -16.14 23.62 -7.68
C VAL A 247 -15.05 22.63 -7.26
N ARG A 248 -14.82 22.50 -5.95
CA ARG A 248 -13.97 21.44 -5.39
C ARG A 248 -14.83 20.25 -5.02
N LYS A 249 -14.72 19.15 -5.77
CA LYS A 249 -15.42 17.91 -5.45
C LYS A 249 -14.87 17.30 -4.16
N PRO A 250 -15.72 16.64 -3.34
CA PRO A 250 -15.23 15.92 -2.16
C PRO A 250 -14.29 14.79 -2.58
N LEU A 251 -13.34 14.47 -1.72
CA LEU A 251 -12.44 13.34 -1.92
C LEU A 251 -13.22 12.03 -1.75
N ALA A 252 -12.78 10.98 -2.46
CA ALA A 252 -13.32 9.64 -2.28
C ALA A 252 -13.03 9.12 -0.85
N PRO A 253 -13.85 8.17 -0.34
CA PRO A 253 -13.52 7.46 0.90
C PRO A 253 -12.13 6.81 0.85
N PHE A 254 -11.52 6.65 2.01
CA PHE A 254 -10.19 6.07 2.08
C PHE A 254 -10.13 4.64 1.57
N LYS A 255 -9.09 4.37 0.78
CA LYS A 255 -8.53 3.03 0.53
C LYS A 255 -7.17 2.95 1.22
N THR A 256 -6.60 1.76 1.35
CA THR A 256 -5.34 1.55 2.08
C THR A 256 -4.23 2.53 1.68
N SER A 257 -4.06 2.79 0.38
CA SER A 257 -2.99 3.68 -0.10
C SER A 257 -3.24 5.15 0.22
N THR A 258 -4.49 5.63 0.19
CA THR A 258 -4.79 7.03 0.49
C THR A 258 -4.80 7.28 1.99
N LEU A 259 -5.25 6.30 2.79
CA LEU A 259 -5.16 6.35 4.26
C LEU A 259 -3.70 6.40 4.77
N GLN A 260 -2.76 5.78 4.05
CA GLN A 260 -1.34 5.81 4.41
C GLN A 260 -0.62 7.10 3.96
N GLN A 261 -1.19 7.84 3.00
CA GLN A 261 -0.62 9.08 2.48
C GLN A 261 -1.05 10.30 3.30
N GLU A 262 -2.29 10.29 3.79
CA GLU A 262 -2.82 11.28 4.74
C GLU A 262 -2.28 11.03 6.16
#